data_AF-W1X6D8-F1
#
_entry.id   AF-W1X6D8-F1
#
_cell.length_a   1.000
_cell.length_b   1.000
_cell.length_c   1.000
_cell.angle_alpha   90.00
_cell.angle_beta   90.00
_cell.angle_gamma   90.00
#
_symmetry.space_group_name_H-M   'P 1'
#
loop_
_entity.id
_entity.type
_entity.pdbx_description
1 polymer ?
#
loop_
_entity_poly.entity_id
_entity_poly.type
_entity_poly.pdbx_seq_one_letter_code
_entity_poly.pdbx_strand_id
1 'polypeptide(L)'
;KQDAEHTYESLVRAFRYFGGCVKTVLVDNQKAAVLKNNNGKVVFNSGFLLLADHYNFLPRACRPRRARTKGKVERMVKYLKENFFVRYRRFDSFTHVNQQLEQWIADVADKRELRQFKETPEQRFALEQEHLQP
;
A
#
# COMPACT_ATOMS: atom_id res chain seq x y z
N LYS A 1 20.42 12.48 -2.63
CA LYS A 1 19.12 12.84 -2.04
C LYS A 1 18.18 11.67 -2.31
N GLN A 2 17.81 10.88 -1.30
CA GLN A 2 16.80 9.82 -1.50
C GLN A 2 15.44 10.48 -1.44
N ASP A 3 14.68 10.34 -2.52
CA ASP A 3 13.45 11.08 -2.77
C ASP A 3 12.30 10.52 -1.94
N ALA A 4 12.02 11.14 -0.80
CA ALA A 4 10.93 10.74 0.08
C ALA A 4 9.56 11.14 -0.48
N GLU A 5 9.53 12.09 -1.42
CA GLU A 5 8.30 12.69 -1.95
C GLU A 5 7.43 11.65 -2.64
N HIS A 6 8.02 10.81 -3.50
CA HIS A 6 7.28 9.74 -4.19
C HIS A 6 6.66 8.72 -3.22
N THR A 7 7.31 8.47 -2.07
CA THR A 7 6.75 7.58 -1.04
C THR A 7 5.53 8.22 -0.39
N TYR A 8 5.62 9.50 -0.06
CA TYR A 8 4.53 10.23 0.59
C TYR A 8 3.36 10.42 -0.38
N GLU A 9 3.64 10.80 -1.62
CA GLU A 9 2.64 10.94 -2.67
C GLU A 9 1.89 9.62 -2.91
N SER A 10 2.59 8.48 -2.90
CA SER A 10 1.96 7.17 -3.04
C SER A 10 0.98 6.86 -1.90
N LEU A 11 1.31 7.23 -0.65
CA LEU A 11 0.40 7.09 0.48
C LEU A 11 -0.82 8.00 0.35
N VAL A 12 -0.61 9.26 -0.03
CA VAL A 12 -1.70 10.22 -0.24
C VAL A 12 -2.66 9.75 -1.32
N ARG A 13 -2.12 9.26 -2.45
CA ARG A 13 -2.93 8.67 -3.53
C ARG A 13 -3.70 7.45 -3.07
N ALA A 14 -3.10 6.59 -2.24
CA ALA A 14 -3.79 5.44 -1.66
C ALA A 14 -4.95 5.87 -0.73
N PHE A 15 -4.73 6.84 0.17
CA PHE A 15 -5.79 7.34 1.06
C PHE A 15 -6.96 7.93 0.26
N ARG A 16 -6.66 8.68 -0.81
CA ARG A 16 -7.69 9.21 -1.71
C ARG A 16 -8.45 8.10 -2.43
N TYR A 17 -7.73 7.10 -2.95
CA TYR A 17 -8.34 5.96 -3.64
C TYR A 17 -9.32 5.20 -2.74
N PHE A 18 -8.92 4.95 -1.48
CA PHE A 18 -9.77 4.24 -0.52
C PHE A 18 -10.78 5.14 0.21
N GLY A 19 -10.80 6.45 -0.07
CA GLY A 19 -11.74 7.38 0.56
C GLY A 19 -11.50 7.63 2.04
N GLY A 20 -10.28 7.41 2.55
CA GLY A 20 -9.93 7.66 3.95
C GLY A 20 -8.52 7.16 4.33
N CYS A 21 -8.08 7.54 5.54
CA CYS A 21 -6.80 7.11 6.11
C CYS A 21 -6.95 5.93 7.06
N VAL A 22 -5.88 5.14 7.21
CA VAL A 22 -5.81 4.04 8.17
C VAL A 22 -5.21 4.52 9.49
N LYS A 23 -5.67 3.95 10.61
CA LYS A 23 -5.14 4.26 11.96
C LYS A 23 -3.64 3.96 12.13
N THR A 24 -3.07 3.12 11.27
CA THR A 24 -1.68 2.69 11.38
C THR A 24 -1.09 2.41 10.00
N VAL A 25 0.09 2.99 9.73
CA VAL A 25 0.84 2.74 8.51
C VAL A 25 2.12 1.98 8.87
N LEU A 26 2.24 0.74 8.39
CA LEU A 26 3.43 -0.08 8.54
C LEU A 26 4.37 0.12 7.33
N VAL A 27 5.58 0.60 7.58
CA VAL A 27 6.60 0.88 6.56
C VAL A 27 7.84 0.00 6.72
N ASP A 28 8.56 -0.19 5.62
CA ASP A 28 9.90 -0.78 5.68
C ASP A 28 10.94 0.21 6.21
N ASN A 29 12.16 -0.26 6.48
CA ASN A 29 13.27 0.53 7.02
C ASN A 29 13.98 1.40 5.97
N GLN A 30 13.25 1.86 4.96
CA GLN A 30 13.74 2.77 3.94
C GLN A 30 13.92 4.19 4.50
N LYS A 31 14.97 4.90 4.10
CA LYS A 31 15.31 6.23 4.65
C LYS A 31 14.25 7.31 4.42
N ALA A 32 13.38 7.13 3.42
CA ALA A 32 12.22 7.97 3.21
C ALA A 32 11.26 7.99 4.42
N ALA A 33 11.18 6.90 5.18
CA ALA A 33 10.31 6.80 6.34
C ALA A 33 11.06 6.57 7.66
N VAL A 34 12.17 5.82 7.65
CA VAL A 34 12.90 5.39 8.84
C VAL A 34 14.38 5.77 8.73
N LEU A 35 14.85 6.63 9.64
CA LEU A 35 16.26 7.03 9.72
C LEU A 35 17.11 5.97 10.43
N LYS A 36 16.61 5.39 11.53
CA LYS A 36 17.28 4.34 12.31
C LYS A 36 16.25 3.37 12.90
N ASN A 37 16.58 2.08 13.01
CA ASN A 37 15.76 1.10 13.71
C ASN A 37 16.64 0.09 14.45
N ASN A 38 16.65 0.19 15.78
CA ASN A 38 17.42 -0.68 16.67
C ASN A 38 16.44 -1.54 17.49
N ASN A 39 16.02 -2.67 16.90
CA ASN A 39 15.17 -3.68 17.56
C ASN A 39 13.93 -3.11 18.28
N GLY A 40 13.23 -2.17 17.65
CA GLY A 40 12.01 -1.55 18.19
C GLY A 40 12.20 -0.11 18.67
N LYS A 41 13.44 0.36 18.85
CA LYS A 41 13.73 1.80 18.96
C LYS A 41 13.87 2.37 17.56
N VAL A 42 12.79 2.96 17.05
CA VAL A 42 12.69 3.49 15.69
C VAL A 42 12.80 5.01 15.72
N VAL A 43 13.65 5.56 14.87
CA VAL A 43 13.73 6.99 14.57
C VAL A 43 13.18 7.17 13.16
N PHE A 44 12.00 7.78 13.06
CA PHE A 44 11.36 8.08 11.78
C PHE A 44 11.94 9.34 11.15
N ASN A 45 11.76 9.46 9.83
CA ASN A 45 12.03 10.68 9.09
C ASN A 45 11.04 11.77 9.51
N SER A 46 11.50 13.00 9.72
CA SER A 46 10.64 14.12 10.13
C SER A 46 9.53 14.41 9.13
N GLY A 47 9.80 14.32 7.82
CA GLY A 47 8.78 14.49 6.78
C GLY A 47 7.69 13.41 6.87
N PHE A 48 8.07 12.19 7.21
CA PHE A 48 7.10 11.10 7.41
C PHE A 48 6.27 11.30 8.67
N LEU A 49 6.86 11.85 9.74
CA LEU A 49 6.11 12.23 10.94
C LEU A 49 5.14 13.39 10.69
N LEU A 50 5.51 14.37 9.88
CA LEU A 50 4.60 15.45 9.46
C LEU A 50 3.41 14.90 8.66
N LEU A 51 3.66 13.95 7.76
CA LEU A 51 2.58 13.27 7.02
C LEU A 51 1.67 12.47 7.97
N ALA A 52 2.27 11.78 8.95
CA ALA A 52 1.53 11.02 9.96
C ALA A 52 0.63 11.90 10.82
N ASP A 53 1.12 13.08 11.22
CA ASP A 53 0.35 14.08 11.96
C ASP A 53 -0.81 14.63 11.12
N HIS A 54 -0.54 15.01 9.86
CA HIS A 54 -1.55 15.56 8.96
C HIS A 54 -2.73 14.60 8.71
N TYR A 55 -2.46 13.30 8.59
CA TYR A 55 -3.48 12.27 8.35
C TYR A 55 -3.86 11.47 9.61
N ASN A 56 -3.34 11.86 10.78
CA ASN A 56 -3.61 11.23 12.08
C ASN A 56 -3.43 9.69 12.13
N PHE A 57 -2.38 9.18 11.48
CA PHE A 57 -2.03 7.77 11.52
C PHE A 57 -0.82 7.48 12.41
N LEU A 58 -0.77 6.30 13.03
CA LEU A 58 0.39 5.85 13.79
C LEU A 58 1.45 5.21 12.87
N PRO A 59 2.66 5.79 12.73
CA PRO A 59 3.74 5.16 11.95
C PRO A 59 4.34 3.97 12.69
N ARG A 60 4.49 2.84 12.00
CA ARG A 60 5.18 1.65 12.51
C ARG A 60 6.23 1.19 11.52
N ALA A 61 7.40 0.79 12.00
CA ALA A 61 8.43 0.18 11.16
C ALA A 61 8.44 -1.34 11.33
N CYS A 62 8.67 -2.05 10.22
CA CYS A 62 8.97 -3.48 10.27
C CYS A 62 10.19 -3.75 11.17
N ARG A 63 10.11 -4.81 11.98
CA ARG A 63 11.27 -5.23 12.80
C ARG A 63 12.42 -5.64 11.87
N PRO A 64 13.66 -5.20 12.14
CA PRO A 64 14.81 -5.66 11.38
C PRO A 64 14.90 -7.19 11.39
N ARG A 65 15.24 -7.79 10.26
CA ARG A 65 15.45 -9.25 10.11
C ARG A 65 14.21 -10.12 10.40
N ARG A 66 12.99 -9.57 10.36
CA ARG A 66 11.73 -10.32 10.51
C ARG A 66 10.88 -10.27 9.25
N ALA A 67 11.19 -11.13 8.28
CA ALA A 67 10.52 -11.18 6.97
C ALA A 67 9.03 -11.58 6.98
N ARG A 68 8.50 -12.02 8.14
CA ARG A 68 7.17 -12.65 8.27
C ARG A 68 6.00 -11.80 7.76
N THR A 69 6.08 -10.46 7.88
CA THR A 69 5.02 -9.53 7.45
C THR A 69 5.10 -9.18 5.96
N LYS A 70 6.26 -9.38 5.33
CA LYS A 70 6.51 -8.99 3.94
C LYS A 70 5.85 -9.92 2.92
N GLY A 71 5.62 -11.18 3.31
CA GLY A 71 5.04 -12.21 2.43
C GLY A 71 3.65 -11.87 1.87
N LYS A 72 2.82 -11.07 2.57
CA LYS A 72 1.53 -10.62 2.03
C LYS A 72 1.73 -9.62 0.89
N VAL A 73 2.59 -8.63 1.07
CA VAL A 73 2.92 -7.62 0.06
C VAL A 73 3.59 -8.28 -1.15
N GLU A 74 4.59 -9.13 -0.92
CA GLU A 74 5.28 -9.87 -1.99
C GLU A 74 4.33 -10.74 -2.80
N ARG A 75 3.37 -11.41 -2.14
CA ARG A 75 2.35 -12.19 -2.83
C ARG A 75 1.43 -11.33 -3.70
N MET A 76 1.05 -10.13 -3.25
CA MET A 76 0.22 -9.23 -4.07
C MET A 76 1.00 -8.65 -5.25
N VAL A 77 2.27 -8.30 -5.06
CA VAL A 77 3.14 -7.88 -6.18
C VAL A 77 3.32 -9.02 -7.19
N LYS A 78 3.51 -10.25 -6.71
CA LYS A 78 3.58 -11.44 -7.56
C LYS A 78 2.26 -11.64 -8.32
N TYR A 79 1.12 -11.54 -7.65
CA TYR A 79 -0.20 -11.64 -8.28
C TYR A 79 -0.38 -10.61 -9.40
N LEU A 80 -0.05 -9.33 -9.15
CA LEU A 80 -0.08 -8.29 -10.17
C LEU A 80 0.78 -8.65 -11.39
N LYS A 81 2.03 -9.08 -11.17
CA LYS A 81 2.97 -9.46 -12.24
C LYS A 81 2.48 -10.66 -13.06
N GLU A 82 1.95 -11.67 -12.40
CA GLU A 82 1.53 -12.93 -13.04
C GLU A 82 0.14 -12.88 -13.66
N ASN A 83 -0.65 -11.84 -13.40
CA ASN A 83 -2.01 -11.72 -13.92
C ASN A 83 -2.17 -10.49 -14.83
N PHE A 84 -1.95 -9.29 -14.29
CA PHE A 84 -2.12 -8.04 -15.05
C PHE A 84 -1.11 -7.98 -16.21
N PHE A 85 0.19 -8.03 -15.90
CA PHE A 85 1.24 -7.89 -16.91
C PHE A 85 1.40 -9.11 -17.83
N VAL A 86 0.75 -10.24 -17.50
CA VAL A 86 0.67 -11.38 -18.43
C VAL A 86 -0.40 -11.13 -19.49
N ARG A 87 -1.54 -10.54 -19.10
CA ARG A 87 -2.68 -10.23 -19.96
C ARG A 87 -2.46 -8.96 -20.80
N TYR A 88 -1.87 -7.93 -20.20
CA TYR A 88 -1.60 -6.64 -20.84
C TYR A 88 -0.10 -6.47 -21.05
N ARG A 89 0.33 -6.53 -22.32
CA ARG A 89 1.75 -6.61 -22.71
C ARG A 89 2.25 -5.40 -23.49
N ARG A 90 1.35 -4.54 -23.96
CA ARG A 90 1.64 -3.36 -24.77
C ARG A 90 0.84 -2.18 -24.24
N PHE A 91 1.51 -1.04 -24.17
CA PHE A 91 0.97 0.19 -23.61
C PHE A 91 1.44 1.36 -24.45
N ASP A 92 0.54 2.30 -24.72
CA ASP A 92 0.83 3.46 -25.56
C ASP A 92 1.41 4.63 -24.74
N SER A 93 1.14 4.64 -23.44
CA SER A 93 1.65 5.65 -22.49
C SER A 93 1.53 5.17 -21.04
N PHE A 94 2.17 5.87 -20.11
CA PHE A 94 1.97 5.65 -18.67
C PHE A 94 0.51 5.85 -18.25
N THR A 95 -0.18 6.83 -18.83
CA THR A 95 -1.60 7.05 -18.61
C THR A 95 -2.42 5.84 -19.02
N HIS A 96 -2.11 5.24 -20.18
CA HIS A 96 -2.78 4.04 -20.66
C HIS A 96 -2.55 2.85 -19.70
N VAL A 97 -1.34 2.69 -19.15
CA VAL A 97 -1.07 1.65 -18.12
C VAL A 97 -1.94 1.87 -16.89
N ASN A 98 -2.02 3.09 -16.37
CA ASN A 98 -2.78 3.40 -15.15
C ASN A 98 -4.27 3.13 -15.33
N GLN A 99 -4.86 3.55 -16.46
CA GLN A 99 -6.26 3.30 -16.78
C GLN A 99 -6.56 1.80 -16.89
N GLN A 100 -5.72 1.04 -17.60
CA GLN A 100 -5.89 -0.42 -17.68
C GLN A 100 -5.75 -1.09 -16.31
N LEU A 101 -4.83 -0.60 -15.48
CA LEU A 101 -4.63 -1.13 -14.14
C LEU A 101 -5.84 -0.86 -13.24
N GLU A 102 -6.39 0.35 -13.25
CA GLU A 102 -7.61 0.72 -12.52
C GLU A 102 -8.80 -0.16 -12.94
N GLN A 103 -9.01 -0.32 -14.26
CA GLN A 103 -10.07 -1.19 -14.78
C GLN A 103 -9.87 -2.65 -14.35
N TRP A 104 -8.63 -3.16 -14.43
CA TRP A 104 -8.34 -4.53 -14.03
C TRP A 104 -8.51 -4.75 -12.53
N ILE A 105 -8.18 -3.75 -11.70
CA ILE A 105 -8.44 -3.81 -10.26
C ILE A 105 -9.95 -3.97 -10.02
N ALA A 106 -10.76 -3.07 -10.60
CA ALA A 106 -12.21 -3.07 -10.43
C ALA A 106 -12.90 -4.35 -10.97
N ASP A 107 -12.44 -4.89 -12.10
CA ASP A 107 -13.12 -6.01 -12.75
C ASP A 107 -12.57 -7.39 -12.43
N VAL A 108 -11.33 -7.48 -11.98
CA VAL A 108 -10.65 -8.76 -11.80
C VAL A 108 -10.10 -8.89 -10.39
N ALA A 109 -9.28 -7.94 -9.96
CA ALA A 109 -8.59 -8.07 -8.67
C ALA A 109 -9.57 -7.99 -7.49
N ASP A 110 -10.55 -7.09 -7.55
CA ASP A 110 -11.49 -6.81 -6.47
C ASP A 110 -12.71 -7.73 -6.48
N LYS A 111 -13.02 -8.36 -7.62
CA LYS A 111 -14.12 -9.33 -7.79
C LYS A 111 -13.70 -10.79 -7.55
N ARG A 112 -12.40 -11.08 -7.40
CA ARG A 112 -11.91 -12.45 -7.19
C ARG A 112 -12.28 -12.98 -5.80
N GLU A 113 -12.59 -14.27 -5.69
CA GLU A 113 -12.83 -14.88 -4.38
C GLU A 113 -11.52 -15.06 -3.58
N LEU A 114 -11.52 -14.59 -2.34
CA LEU A 114 -10.48 -14.89 -1.36
C LEU A 114 -10.81 -16.22 -0.69
N ARG A 115 -10.15 -17.30 -1.10
CA ARG A 115 -10.41 -18.67 -0.60
C ARG A 115 -10.50 -18.80 0.93
N GLN A 116 -9.71 -18.02 1.67
CA GLN A 116 -9.72 -18.05 3.14
C GLN A 116 -11.03 -17.50 3.73
N PHE A 117 -11.64 -16.52 3.06
CA PHE A 117 -12.78 -15.77 3.58
C PHE A 117 -14.09 -16.12 2.87
N LYS A 118 -14.04 -16.74 1.68
CA LYS A 118 -15.19 -16.98 0.79
C LYS A 118 -15.92 -15.68 0.41
N GLU A 119 -15.15 -14.59 0.33
CA GLU A 119 -15.59 -13.24 0.04
C GLU A 119 -14.60 -12.62 -0.97
N THR A 120 -15.02 -11.57 -1.66
CA THR A 120 -14.14 -10.78 -2.53
C THR A 120 -13.40 -9.68 -1.75
N PRO A 121 -12.26 -9.15 -2.26
CA PRO A 121 -11.65 -7.95 -1.67
C PRO A 121 -12.61 -6.78 -1.56
N GLU A 122 -13.47 -6.55 -2.56
CA GLU A 122 -14.49 -5.52 -2.55
C GLU A 122 -15.47 -5.69 -1.38
N GLN A 123 -16.03 -6.90 -1.20
CA GLN A 123 -16.95 -7.20 -0.12
C GLN A 123 -16.31 -6.97 1.25
N ARG A 124 -15.05 -7.40 1.42
CA ARG A 124 -14.32 -7.18 2.66
C ARG A 124 -13.97 -5.72 2.88
N PHE A 125 -13.63 -4.99 1.82
CA PHE A 125 -13.33 -3.58 1.91
C PHE A 125 -14.55 -2.78 2.35
N ALA A 126 -15.75 -3.10 1.83
CA ALA A 126 -16.99 -2.48 2.25
C ALA A 126 -17.25 -2.59 3.77
N LEU A 127 -16.87 -3.72 4.39
CA LEU A 127 -16.96 -3.91 5.84
C LEU A 127 -15.94 -3.09 6.63
N GLU A 128 -14.76 -2.85 6.06
CA GLU A 128 -13.65 -2.16 6.74
C GLU A 128 -13.65 -0.64 6.48
N GLN A 129 -14.40 -0.18 5.48
CA GLN A 129 -14.41 1.21 5.04
C GLN A 129 -14.89 2.17 6.15
N GLU A 130 -15.85 1.73 6.98
CA GLU A 130 -16.33 2.52 8.13
C GLU A 130 -15.28 2.74 9.22
N HIS A 131 -14.18 1.98 9.21
CA HIS A 131 -13.08 2.11 10.16
C HIS A 131 -11.98 3.06 9.70
N LEU A 132 -12.07 3.58 8.47
CA LEU A 132 -11.17 4.60 7.97
C LEU A 132 -11.41 5.94 8.66
N GLN A 133 -10.33 6.69 8.83
CA GLN A 133 -10.35 8.07 9.28
C GLN A 133 -10.61 8.99 8.07
N PRO A 134 -11.27 10.14 8.27
CA PRO A 134 -11.44 11.14 7.21
C PRO A 134 -10.11 11.66 6.66
#